data_AF-A0A0Q7FK36-F1
#
_entry.id   AF-A0A0Q7FK36-F1
#
_cell.length_a   1.000
_cell.length_b   1.000
_cell.length_c   1.000
_cell.angle_alpha   90.00
_cell.angle_beta   90.00
_cell.angle_gamma   90.00
#
_symmetry.space_group_name_H-M   'P 1'
#
loop_
_entity.id
_entity.type
_entity.pdbx_description
1 polymer ?
#
loop_
_entity_poly.entity_id
_entity_poly.type
_entity_poly.pdbx_seq_one_letter_code
_entity_poly.pdbx_strand_id
1 'polypeptide(L)'
;MSAGTAAGSCTLTQAGAVTDIPVGQKCSVTYIFNTKASGADNLAIPYAVALNGSVLPEYDHKPHSLTGDRKIKLKVAPGSKVALYLNSDARQGFRTHPVYAVQVGSRDVEILITERLGRGNTETAMLGLPVCIEEGNGRRFDKYEATLTGNVWMKVSHRYTREEANELMPADADPSIRAAVLSIFSPLPNPILGITFLASREKPAEAITLTFQEQQSVNANTSYCPLLQEVLPRTHPLCYLALITEARAAGITKLRVTSAWRPSFGSIVHRAGLGLDVDYIESAGAQLTIARKSISEGGQQSSANVSQDEKQLFDEMKKKQAEFKLKKEHAARCVTATAHSPGDASLAEKCSAAADEVKLAAEAAAEAKNAWKKKMQAEDPALMNSLRSRLSIRPDVHQILDPWYMDFNTQDKRPADPNEHRPGVEKAHNNHLHITIKEPRIL
;
A
#
# COMPACT_ATOMS: atom_id res chain seq x y z
N MET A 1 -52.40 5.48 7.73
CA MET A 1 -51.56 6.69 7.84
C MET A 1 -51.64 7.19 9.27
N SER A 2 -50.58 7.06 10.06
CA SER A 2 -50.37 7.88 11.25
C SER A 2 -48.92 8.37 11.20
N ALA A 3 -48.76 9.68 11.10
CA ALA A 3 -47.47 10.35 11.12
C ALA A 3 -46.86 10.20 12.51
N GLY A 4 -45.62 9.72 12.56
CA GLY A 4 -44.82 9.62 13.78
C GLY A 4 -44.56 11.00 14.35
N THR A 5 -44.80 11.13 15.65
CA THR A 5 -44.48 12.26 16.50
C THR A 5 -42.99 12.59 16.40
N ALA A 6 -42.67 13.81 15.96
CA ALA A 6 -41.31 14.33 15.93
C ALA A 6 -40.82 14.58 17.37
N ALA A 7 -39.58 14.15 17.67
CA ALA A 7 -38.91 14.54 18.91
C ALA A 7 -38.45 16.00 18.79
N GLY A 8 -39.08 16.92 19.51
CA GLY A 8 -38.66 18.32 19.53
C GLY A 8 -37.45 18.52 20.44
N SER A 9 -36.45 19.30 20.01
CA SER A 9 -35.49 19.95 20.90
C SER A 9 -35.74 21.46 20.89
N CYS A 10 -35.85 22.07 22.06
CA CYS A 10 -36.15 23.50 22.21
C CYS A 10 -34.85 24.30 22.36
N THR A 11 -34.78 25.49 21.76
CA THR A 11 -33.75 26.49 22.10
C THR A 11 -34.43 27.74 22.62
N LEU A 12 -33.98 28.24 23.77
CA LEU A 12 -34.54 29.45 24.39
C LEU A 12 -33.90 30.68 23.74
N THR A 13 -34.69 31.52 23.07
CA THR A 13 -34.20 32.83 22.62
C THR A 13 -34.02 33.78 23.82
N GLN A 14 -33.19 34.82 23.69
CA GLN A 14 -33.01 35.85 24.74
C GLN A 14 -34.32 36.53 25.18
N ALA A 15 -35.39 36.44 24.37
CA ALA A 15 -36.72 36.98 24.66
C ALA A 15 -37.71 35.94 25.24
N GLY A 16 -37.26 34.73 25.56
CA GLY A 16 -38.12 33.69 26.15
C GLY A 16 -39.08 33.00 25.18
N ALA A 17 -38.99 33.27 23.87
CA ALA A 17 -39.78 32.56 22.86
C ALA A 17 -39.19 31.17 22.62
N VAL A 18 -40.05 30.15 22.73
CA VAL A 18 -39.76 28.74 22.42
C VAL A 18 -40.14 28.48 20.97
N THR A 19 -39.16 28.12 20.14
CA THR A 19 -39.40 27.62 18.78
C THR A 19 -39.18 26.12 18.72
N ASP A 20 -40.21 25.39 18.29
CA ASP A 20 -40.10 23.97 17.97
C ASP A 20 -39.23 23.80 16.71
N ILE A 21 -38.12 23.08 16.85
CA ILE A 21 -37.32 22.65 15.71
C ILE A 21 -37.77 21.22 15.36
N PRO A 22 -38.28 20.96 14.14
CA PRO A 22 -38.57 19.61 13.71
C PRO A 22 -37.26 18.82 13.61
N VAL A 23 -36.99 17.93 14.57
CA VAL A 23 -35.89 16.98 14.43
C VAL A 23 -36.40 15.84 13.56
N GLY A 24 -36.12 15.93 12.26
CA GLY A 24 -36.39 14.81 11.35
C GLY A 24 -35.64 13.56 11.82
N GLN A 25 -36.33 12.42 11.84
CA GLN A 25 -35.74 11.12 12.17
C GLN A 25 -34.44 10.94 11.37
N LYS A 26 -33.36 10.52 12.04
CA LYS A 26 -32.09 10.16 11.39
C LYS A 26 -31.90 8.66 11.44
N CYS A 27 -31.42 8.09 10.35
CA CYS A 27 -31.02 6.69 10.24
C CYS A 27 -29.50 6.62 10.13
N SER A 28 -28.91 5.62 10.77
CA SER A 28 -27.51 5.27 10.63
C SER A 28 -27.29 4.48 9.34
N VAL A 29 -26.27 4.81 8.57
CA VAL A 29 -25.75 3.97 7.49
C VAL A 29 -24.33 3.58 7.84
N THR A 30 -24.08 2.27 7.89
CA THR A 30 -22.77 1.72 8.24
C THR A 30 -22.28 0.78 7.15
N TYR A 31 -21.18 1.15 6.47
CA TYR A 31 -20.44 0.24 5.59
C TYR A 31 -19.39 -0.50 6.42
N ILE A 32 -19.28 -1.81 6.22
CA ILE A 32 -18.32 -2.68 6.92
C ILE A 32 -17.51 -3.44 5.87
N PHE A 33 -16.19 -3.30 5.89
CA PHE A 33 -15.31 -3.95 4.90
C PHE A 33 -14.58 -5.15 5.50
N ASN A 34 -14.68 -6.29 4.83
CA ASN A 34 -13.89 -7.48 5.11
C ASN A 34 -12.91 -7.74 3.96
N THR A 35 -11.63 -7.38 4.16
CA THR A 35 -10.53 -7.53 3.18
C THR A 35 -9.57 -8.66 3.51
N LYS A 36 -10.03 -9.65 4.29
CA LYS A 36 -9.19 -10.79 4.69
C LYS A 36 -8.78 -11.69 3.52
N ALA A 37 -9.56 -11.70 2.44
CA ALA A 37 -9.33 -12.59 1.30
C ALA A 37 -7.95 -12.36 0.67
N SER A 38 -7.49 -11.11 0.59
CA SER A 38 -6.16 -10.78 0.09
C SER A 38 -5.03 -10.82 1.14
N GLY A 39 -5.32 -11.26 2.37
CA GLY A 39 -4.37 -11.25 3.48
C GLY A 39 -3.99 -9.84 3.97
N ALA A 40 -4.76 -8.83 3.58
CA ALA A 40 -4.52 -7.43 3.95
C ALA A 40 -5.49 -6.99 5.06
N ASP A 41 -5.17 -7.39 6.29
CA ASP A 41 -6.00 -7.09 7.47
C ASP A 41 -6.08 -5.58 7.77
N ASN A 42 -5.09 -4.79 7.31
CA ASN A 42 -4.97 -3.35 7.54
C ASN A 42 -4.85 -2.54 6.25
N LEU A 43 -5.57 -2.92 5.20
CA LEU A 43 -5.54 -2.20 3.93
C LEU A 43 -6.15 -0.80 4.08
N ALA A 44 -5.33 0.25 4.00
CA ALA A 44 -5.71 1.65 4.20
C ALA A 44 -6.48 2.24 2.98
N ILE A 45 -7.68 1.74 2.68
CA ILE A 45 -8.42 2.09 1.44
C ILE A 45 -8.87 3.56 1.49
N PRO A 46 -8.45 4.42 0.55
CA PRO A 46 -8.99 5.77 0.43
C PRO A 46 -10.50 5.74 0.15
N TYR A 47 -11.26 6.65 0.74
CA TYR A 47 -12.68 6.80 0.45
C TYR A 47 -13.18 8.23 0.56
N ALA A 48 -14.27 8.50 -0.17
CA ALA A 48 -15.09 9.70 -0.03
C ALA A 48 -16.57 9.30 -0.08
N VAL A 49 -17.41 10.02 0.67
CA VAL A 49 -18.84 9.73 0.74
C VAL A 49 -19.63 10.78 -0.04
N ALA A 50 -20.55 10.31 -0.89
CA ALA A 50 -21.53 11.15 -1.56
C ALA A 50 -22.92 10.99 -0.94
N LEU A 51 -23.54 12.11 -0.64
CA LEU A 51 -24.91 12.24 -0.17
C LEU A 51 -25.75 12.95 -1.23
N ASN A 52 -26.80 12.29 -1.71
CA ASN A 52 -27.69 12.78 -2.77
C ASN A 52 -26.93 13.24 -4.03
N GLY A 53 -25.86 12.52 -4.38
CA GLY A 53 -25.02 12.82 -5.54
C GLY A 53 -23.92 13.87 -5.29
N SER A 54 -23.93 14.55 -4.14
CA SER A 54 -22.89 15.53 -3.77
C SER A 54 -21.92 14.93 -2.77
N VAL A 55 -20.62 15.08 -2.99
CA VAL A 55 -19.59 14.62 -2.05
C VAL A 55 -19.60 15.49 -0.80
N LEU A 56 -19.43 14.89 0.38
CA LEU A 56 -19.40 15.67 1.63
C LEU A 56 -18.14 16.57 1.68
N PRO A 57 -18.25 17.80 2.24
CA PRO A 57 -17.15 18.78 2.21
C PRO A 57 -15.85 18.32 2.89
N GLU A 58 -15.93 17.43 3.88
CA GLU A 58 -14.75 16.88 4.56
C GLU A 58 -13.81 16.12 3.61
N TYR A 59 -14.31 15.68 2.45
CA TYR A 59 -13.50 15.00 1.44
C TYR A 59 -12.97 15.95 0.36
N ASP A 60 -13.23 17.26 0.40
CA ASP A 60 -12.91 18.16 -0.73
C ASP A 60 -11.42 18.19 -1.05
N HIS A 61 -10.55 18.14 -0.04
CA HIS A 61 -9.10 18.21 -0.24
C HIS A 61 -8.42 16.84 -0.35
N LYS A 62 -8.84 15.87 0.48
CA LYS A 62 -8.22 14.55 0.57
C LYS A 62 -9.27 13.51 0.97
N PRO A 63 -9.27 12.31 0.36
CA PRO A 63 -10.09 11.21 0.85
C PRO A 63 -9.67 10.80 2.27
N HIS A 64 -10.62 10.32 3.07
CA HIS A 64 -10.27 9.63 4.31
C HIS A 64 -9.68 8.26 4.00
N SER A 65 -8.96 7.68 4.95
CA SER A 65 -8.45 6.32 4.83
C SER A 65 -9.24 5.37 5.72
N LEU A 66 -9.70 4.26 5.14
CA LEU A 66 -10.34 3.19 5.88
C LEU A 66 -9.27 2.37 6.59
N THR A 67 -9.07 2.64 7.87
CA THR A 67 -8.14 1.92 8.76
C THR A 67 -8.86 1.39 9.99
N GLY A 68 -8.21 0.55 10.81
CA GLY A 68 -8.74 0.16 12.12
C GLY A 68 -10.02 -0.68 12.05
N ASP A 69 -11.14 -0.15 12.53
CA ASP A 69 -12.41 -0.88 12.73
C ASP A 69 -13.16 -1.28 11.44
N ARG A 70 -12.61 -0.86 10.28
CA ARG A 70 -13.10 -1.16 8.92
C ARG A 70 -14.52 -0.66 8.66
N LYS A 71 -14.93 0.43 9.29
CA LYS A 71 -16.27 1.00 9.16
C LYS A 71 -16.29 2.42 8.63
N ILE A 72 -17.30 2.71 7.81
CA ILE A 72 -17.69 4.08 7.42
C ILE A 72 -19.10 4.29 7.96
N LYS A 73 -19.30 5.29 8.82
CA LYS A 73 -20.56 5.54 9.51
C LYS A 73 -21.04 6.95 9.24
N LEU A 74 -22.32 7.09 8.95
CA LEU A 74 -22.97 8.39 8.77
C LEU A 74 -24.41 8.37 9.26
N LYS A 75 -24.92 9.53 9.67
CA LYS A 75 -26.33 9.72 10.04
C LYS A 75 -27.02 10.59 9.00
N VAL A 76 -28.10 10.09 8.40
CA VAL A 76 -28.82 10.77 7.31
C VAL A 76 -30.32 10.71 7.51
N ALA A 77 -31.07 11.58 6.83
CA ALA A 77 -32.53 11.51 6.86
C ALA A 77 -33.04 10.36 5.97
N PRO A 78 -34.18 9.72 6.31
CA PRO A 78 -34.92 8.87 5.40
C PRO A 78 -35.10 9.51 4.02
N GLY A 79 -35.02 8.70 2.97
CA GLY A 79 -35.07 9.11 1.57
C GLY A 79 -33.72 9.53 0.99
N SER A 80 -32.69 9.78 1.81
CA SER A 80 -31.36 10.16 1.33
C SER A 80 -30.70 9.01 0.56
N LYS A 81 -29.97 9.35 -0.50
CA LYS A 81 -29.10 8.42 -1.24
C LYS A 81 -27.65 8.58 -0.78
N VAL A 82 -27.02 7.49 -0.36
CA VAL A 82 -25.62 7.46 0.05
C VAL A 82 -24.84 6.60 -0.91
N ALA A 83 -23.64 7.02 -1.33
CA ALA A 83 -22.73 6.22 -2.15
C ALA A 83 -21.28 6.48 -1.74
N LEU A 84 -20.37 5.58 -2.15
CA LEU A 84 -18.95 5.71 -1.88
C LEU A 84 -18.17 5.91 -3.18
N TYR A 85 -17.14 6.74 -3.11
CA TYR A 85 -15.99 6.68 -4.01
C TYR A 85 -14.84 6.02 -3.24
N LEU A 86 -14.12 5.10 -3.87
CA LEU A 86 -13.07 4.32 -3.21
C LEU A 86 -11.74 4.46 -3.95
N ASN A 87 -10.65 4.14 -3.26
CA ASN A 87 -9.31 4.05 -3.82
C ASN A 87 -8.88 5.32 -4.57
N SER A 88 -8.16 5.24 -5.70
CA SER A 88 -7.72 6.45 -6.40
C SER A 88 -8.88 7.26 -7.00
N ASP A 89 -10.04 6.66 -7.27
CA ASP A 89 -11.25 7.36 -7.69
C ASP A 89 -11.84 8.27 -6.57
N ALA A 90 -11.46 8.06 -5.30
CA ALA A 90 -11.88 8.93 -4.19
C ALA A 90 -11.24 10.33 -4.22
N ARG A 91 -10.12 10.49 -4.94
CA ARG A 91 -9.44 11.79 -5.12
C ARG A 91 -10.35 12.80 -5.80
N GLN A 92 -10.33 14.05 -5.31
CA GLN A 92 -11.04 15.15 -5.95
C GLN A 92 -10.64 15.28 -7.43
N GLY A 93 -11.64 15.40 -8.31
CA GLY A 93 -11.45 15.47 -9.76
C GLY A 93 -11.48 14.11 -10.48
N PHE A 94 -11.35 12.97 -9.78
CA PHE A 94 -11.43 11.64 -10.41
C PHE A 94 -12.78 10.95 -10.23
N ARG A 95 -13.48 11.25 -9.14
CA ARG A 95 -14.78 10.70 -8.68
C ARG A 95 -15.81 10.46 -9.78
N THR A 96 -15.67 9.37 -10.49
CA THR A 96 -16.50 9.03 -11.67
C THR A 96 -17.33 7.77 -11.45
N HIS A 97 -16.93 6.93 -10.49
CA HIS A 97 -17.54 5.62 -10.30
C HIS A 97 -18.07 5.44 -8.87
N PRO A 98 -19.22 6.04 -8.52
CA PRO A 98 -19.83 5.78 -7.23
C PRO A 98 -20.24 4.29 -7.11
N VAL A 99 -19.98 3.71 -5.95
CA VAL A 99 -20.23 2.30 -5.65
C VAL A 99 -21.06 2.13 -4.37
N TYR A 100 -21.69 0.97 -4.24
CA TYR A 100 -22.47 0.56 -3.08
C TYR A 100 -23.55 1.57 -2.67
N ALA A 101 -24.19 2.19 -3.67
CA ALA A 101 -25.20 3.21 -3.43
C ALA A 101 -26.45 2.60 -2.78
N VAL A 102 -26.96 3.24 -1.72
CA VAL A 102 -28.18 2.87 -1.02
C VAL A 102 -29.13 4.05 -0.89
N GLN A 103 -30.43 3.82 -1.06
CA GLN A 103 -31.47 4.78 -0.68
C GLN A 103 -32.00 4.39 0.69
N VAL A 104 -31.87 5.30 1.66
CA VAL A 104 -32.16 5.02 3.07
C VAL A 104 -33.66 5.07 3.32
N GLY A 105 -34.21 4.01 3.90
CA GLY A 105 -35.61 3.93 4.31
C GLY A 105 -35.85 4.58 5.68
N SER A 106 -36.78 4.01 6.45
CA SER A 106 -37.10 4.45 7.82
C SER A 106 -36.29 3.73 8.91
N ARG A 107 -35.37 2.84 8.53
CA ARG A 107 -34.54 2.04 9.43
C ARG A 107 -33.06 2.32 9.21
N ASP A 108 -32.27 1.97 10.21
CA ASP A 108 -30.82 1.91 10.07
C ASP A 108 -30.43 0.89 9.00
N VAL A 109 -29.26 1.12 8.39
CA VAL A 109 -28.73 0.33 7.28
C VAL A 109 -27.33 -0.14 7.62
N GLU A 110 -27.08 -1.44 7.43
CA GLU A 110 -25.74 -2.03 7.50
C GLU A 110 -25.40 -2.69 6.16
N ILE A 111 -24.23 -2.38 5.61
CA ILE A 111 -23.77 -2.88 4.32
C ILE A 111 -22.46 -3.62 4.56
N LEU A 112 -22.49 -4.95 4.44
CA LEU A 112 -21.31 -5.80 4.56
C LEU A 112 -20.68 -6.01 3.18
N ILE A 113 -19.48 -5.46 2.98
CA ILE A 113 -18.70 -5.58 1.76
C ILE A 113 -17.57 -6.59 1.99
N THR A 114 -17.65 -7.74 1.32
CA THR A 114 -16.65 -8.81 1.46
C THR A 114 -15.77 -8.90 0.22
N GLU A 115 -14.46 -8.82 0.41
CA GLU A 115 -13.50 -9.00 -0.68
C GLU A 115 -13.57 -10.44 -1.22
N ARG A 116 -13.57 -10.58 -2.55
CA ARG A 116 -13.54 -11.88 -3.23
C ARG A 116 -12.44 -11.89 -4.29
N LEU A 117 -11.64 -12.94 -4.25
CA LEU A 117 -10.57 -13.19 -5.23
C LEU A 117 -11.07 -14.14 -6.32
N GLY A 118 -10.44 -14.07 -7.49
CA GLY A 118 -10.71 -14.95 -8.62
C GLY A 118 -11.47 -14.29 -9.76
N ARG A 119 -11.09 -14.67 -10.99
CA ARG A 119 -11.55 -14.13 -12.28
C ARG A 119 -13.05 -14.26 -12.55
N GLY A 120 -13.73 -15.21 -11.90
CA GLY A 120 -15.15 -15.50 -12.09
C GLY A 120 -16.11 -14.56 -11.35
N ASN A 121 -15.60 -13.70 -10.45
CA ASN A 121 -16.43 -12.75 -9.70
C ASN A 121 -16.66 -11.47 -10.53
N THR A 122 -17.81 -11.41 -11.21
CA THR A 122 -18.18 -10.35 -12.17
C THR A 122 -19.05 -9.25 -11.58
N GLU A 123 -19.28 -9.25 -10.27
CA GLU A 123 -20.16 -8.31 -9.58
C GLU A 123 -19.72 -6.85 -9.74
N THR A 124 -20.69 -5.94 -9.89
CA THR A 124 -20.50 -4.56 -10.39
C THR A 124 -20.50 -3.48 -9.30
N ALA A 125 -20.26 -3.86 -8.04
CA ALA A 125 -20.35 -3.00 -6.86
C ALA A 125 -21.74 -2.39 -6.61
N MET A 126 -22.80 -3.11 -7.02
CA MET A 126 -24.19 -2.77 -6.76
C MET A 126 -24.70 -3.53 -5.54
N LEU A 127 -25.65 -2.93 -4.81
CA LEU A 127 -26.33 -3.58 -3.70
C LEU A 127 -27.52 -4.39 -4.21
N GLY A 128 -27.69 -5.61 -3.67
CA GLY A 128 -28.88 -6.42 -3.87
C GLY A 128 -30.05 -5.98 -3.00
N LEU A 129 -31.02 -6.87 -2.81
CA LEU A 129 -32.14 -6.64 -1.89
C LEU A 129 -31.66 -6.75 -0.43
N PRO A 130 -32.16 -5.90 0.48
CA PRO A 130 -31.83 -6.01 1.89
C PRO A 130 -32.56 -7.17 2.56
N VAL A 131 -31.97 -7.67 3.64
CA VAL A 131 -32.63 -8.52 4.62
C VAL A 131 -32.89 -7.69 5.88
N CYS A 132 -34.13 -7.67 6.36
CA CYS A 132 -34.45 -7.06 7.65
C CYS A 132 -33.91 -7.96 8.77
N ILE A 133 -33.02 -7.42 9.59
CA ILE A 133 -32.50 -8.08 10.78
C ILE A 133 -33.19 -7.51 12.02
N GLU A 134 -33.53 -8.38 12.95
CA GLU A 134 -34.03 -8.04 14.29
C GLU A 134 -33.10 -8.64 15.32
N GLU A 135 -32.52 -7.78 16.17
CA GLU A 135 -31.67 -8.20 17.28
C GLU A 135 -32.51 -8.50 18.52
N GLY A 136 -31.98 -9.30 19.45
CA GLY A 136 -32.68 -9.68 20.69
C GLY A 136 -33.06 -8.52 21.62
N ASN A 137 -32.55 -7.31 21.35
CA ASN A 137 -32.91 -6.06 22.03
C ASN A 137 -34.07 -5.29 21.33
N GLY A 138 -34.67 -5.87 20.28
CA GLY A 138 -35.73 -5.25 19.47
C GLY A 138 -35.24 -4.25 18.41
N ARG A 139 -33.92 -4.04 18.26
CA ARG A 139 -33.35 -3.18 17.20
C ARG A 139 -33.58 -3.85 15.84
N ARG A 140 -34.14 -3.09 14.89
CA ARG A 140 -34.37 -3.53 13.51
C ARG A 140 -33.60 -2.67 12.52
N PHE A 141 -32.91 -3.31 11.59
CA PHE A 141 -32.15 -2.64 10.55
C PHE A 141 -32.14 -3.43 9.24
N ASP A 142 -31.90 -2.75 8.14
CA ASP A 142 -31.81 -3.37 6.81
C ASP A 142 -30.35 -3.72 6.52
N LYS A 143 -30.06 -5.01 6.34
CA LYS A 143 -28.72 -5.51 6.03
C LYS A 143 -28.58 -5.79 4.55
N TYR A 144 -27.55 -5.24 3.93
CA TYR A 144 -27.13 -5.55 2.57
C TYR A 144 -25.81 -6.33 2.58
N GLU A 145 -25.65 -7.22 1.61
CA GLU A 145 -24.39 -7.89 1.34
C GLU A 145 -23.91 -7.54 -0.07
N ALA A 146 -22.62 -7.25 -0.18
CA ALA A 146 -21.98 -6.89 -1.43
C ALA A 146 -20.54 -7.41 -1.47
N THR A 147 -19.95 -7.40 -2.66
CA THR A 147 -18.59 -7.92 -2.87
C THR A 147 -17.65 -6.83 -3.35
N LEU A 148 -16.38 -6.95 -2.96
CA LEU A 148 -15.25 -6.16 -3.47
C LEU A 148 -14.36 -7.10 -4.28
N THR A 149 -14.59 -7.14 -5.59
CA THR A 149 -13.90 -8.04 -6.54
C THR A 149 -12.77 -7.31 -7.26
N GLY A 150 -11.95 -8.04 -8.03
CA GLY A 150 -10.93 -7.39 -8.87
C GLY A 150 -11.52 -6.44 -9.92
N ASN A 151 -12.72 -6.74 -10.45
CA ASN A 151 -13.42 -5.83 -11.36
C ASN A 151 -13.92 -4.57 -10.64
N VAL A 152 -14.35 -4.68 -9.38
CA VAL A 152 -14.68 -3.49 -8.58
C VAL A 152 -13.44 -2.65 -8.32
N TRP A 153 -12.31 -3.27 -7.94
CA TRP A 153 -11.02 -2.58 -7.82
C TRP A 153 -10.63 -1.84 -9.10
N MET A 154 -10.80 -2.48 -10.27
CA MET A 154 -10.56 -1.85 -11.57
C MET A 154 -11.48 -0.64 -11.78
N LYS A 155 -12.77 -0.76 -11.46
CA LYS A 155 -13.76 0.32 -11.57
C LYS A 155 -13.44 1.52 -10.68
N VAL A 156 -12.98 1.29 -9.45
CA VAL A 156 -12.66 2.36 -8.48
C VAL A 156 -11.20 2.82 -8.53
N SER A 157 -10.44 2.39 -9.53
CA SER A 157 -9.09 2.89 -9.75
C SER A 157 -9.10 3.86 -10.92
N HIS A 158 -8.52 5.05 -10.75
CA HIS A 158 -8.41 6.01 -11.85
C HIS A 158 -7.56 5.44 -12.98
N ARG A 159 -8.02 5.64 -14.22
CA ARG A 159 -7.25 5.34 -15.44
C ARG A 159 -6.87 6.67 -16.06
N TYR A 160 -5.59 7.04 -15.94
CA TYR A 160 -5.08 8.30 -16.44
C TYR A 160 -5.17 8.34 -17.97
N THR A 161 -5.62 9.48 -18.48
CA THR A 161 -5.52 9.84 -19.89
C THR A 161 -4.12 10.34 -20.21
N ARG A 162 -3.79 10.45 -21.50
CA ARG A 162 -2.52 11.03 -21.96
C ARG A 162 -2.41 12.50 -21.52
N GLU A 163 -3.52 13.22 -21.58
CA GLU A 163 -3.62 14.64 -21.25
C GLU A 163 -3.36 14.86 -19.75
N GLU A 164 -4.05 14.11 -18.88
CA GLU A 164 -3.81 14.13 -17.45
C GLU A 164 -2.37 13.75 -17.11
N ALA A 165 -1.82 12.73 -17.78
CA ALA A 165 -0.43 12.32 -17.57
C ALA A 165 0.56 13.45 -17.92
N ASN A 166 0.28 14.21 -18.98
CA ASN A 166 1.08 15.35 -19.40
C ASN A 166 1.05 16.50 -18.37
N GLU A 167 -0.13 16.79 -17.81
CA GLU A 167 -0.34 17.82 -16.80
C GLU A 167 0.32 17.48 -15.46
N LEU A 168 0.36 16.20 -15.09
CA LEU A 168 0.95 15.74 -13.83
C LEU A 168 2.48 15.73 -13.84
N MET A 169 3.12 15.70 -15.01
CA MET A 169 4.58 15.69 -15.13
C MET A 169 5.17 17.11 -15.06
N PRO A 170 6.29 17.32 -14.32
CA PRO A 170 6.98 18.61 -14.24
C PRO A 170 7.34 19.19 -15.61
N ALA A 171 7.06 20.47 -15.84
CA ALA A 171 7.22 21.11 -17.15
C ALA A 171 8.64 21.01 -17.73
N ASP A 172 9.64 20.89 -16.86
CA ASP A 172 11.07 20.75 -17.15
C ASP A 172 11.54 19.29 -17.39
N ALA A 173 10.63 18.31 -17.34
CA ALA A 173 10.95 16.92 -17.67
C ALA A 173 11.56 16.80 -19.08
N ASP A 174 12.63 16.02 -19.20
CA ASP A 174 13.33 15.76 -20.48
C ASP A 174 12.32 15.37 -21.58
N PRO A 175 12.34 16.02 -22.76
CA PRO A 175 11.33 15.79 -23.80
C PRO A 175 11.23 14.34 -24.28
N SER A 176 12.36 13.62 -24.37
CA SER A 176 12.36 12.20 -24.77
C SER A 176 11.75 11.32 -23.69
N ILE A 177 12.04 11.61 -22.41
CA ILE A 177 11.43 10.89 -21.28
C ILE A 177 9.93 11.19 -21.21
N ARG A 178 9.52 12.46 -21.32
CA ARG A 178 8.12 12.87 -21.35
C ARG A 178 7.38 12.14 -22.47
N ALA A 179 7.91 12.13 -23.69
CA ALA A 179 7.29 11.45 -24.83
C ALA A 179 7.14 9.94 -24.57
N ALA A 180 8.16 9.29 -23.99
CA ALA A 180 8.11 7.88 -23.60
C ALA A 180 7.03 7.61 -22.55
N VAL A 181 6.96 8.41 -21.48
CA VAL A 181 5.92 8.26 -20.44
C VAL A 181 4.53 8.45 -21.04
N LEU A 182 4.32 9.50 -21.85
CA LEU A 182 3.02 9.73 -22.49
C LEU A 182 2.59 8.59 -23.42
N SER A 183 3.55 7.91 -24.06
CA SER A 183 3.25 6.74 -24.90
C SER A 183 2.64 5.58 -24.11
N ILE A 184 2.89 5.47 -22.81
CA ILE A 184 2.27 4.46 -21.95
C ILE A 184 0.76 4.70 -21.81
N PHE A 185 0.34 5.97 -21.82
CA PHE A 185 -1.07 6.39 -21.71
C PHE A 185 -1.78 6.48 -23.08
N SER A 186 -1.10 6.07 -24.15
CA SER A 186 -1.64 5.91 -25.50
C SER A 186 -1.33 4.49 -25.96
N PRO A 187 -2.27 3.53 -25.78
CA PRO A 187 -1.99 2.09 -25.71
C PRO A 187 -0.80 1.62 -26.53
N LEU A 188 0.23 1.11 -25.84
CA LEU A 188 1.44 0.61 -26.50
C LEU A 188 1.09 -0.56 -27.42
N PRO A 189 1.75 -0.69 -28.59
CA PRO A 189 1.50 -1.79 -29.53
C PRO A 189 2.09 -3.12 -29.05
N ASN A 190 3.09 -3.08 -28.16
CA ASN A 190 3.76 -4.25 -27.60
C ASN A 190 4.36 -3.89 -26.22
N PRO A 191 4.76 -4.88 -25.39
CA PRO A 191 5.21 -4.63 -24.03
C PRO A 191 6.65 -4.08 -23.93
N ILE A 192 7.31 -3.75 -25.04
CA ILE A 192 8.68 -3.24 -25.09
C ILE A 192 8.65 -1.79 -25.56
N LEU A 193 9.11 -0.88 -24.70
CA LEU A 193 9.25 0.53 -25.01
C LEU A 193 10.74 0.87 -25.18
N GLY A 194 11.13 1.20 -26.41
CA GLY A 194 12.44 1.75 -26.72
C GLY A 194 12.43 3.28 -26.58
N ILE A 195 13.41 3.82 -25.87
CA ILE A 195 13.57 5.25 -25.63
C ILE A 195 14.94 5.67 -26.16
N THR A 196 14.97 6.58 -27.12
CA THR A 196 16.21 7.07 -27.73
C THR A 196 16.49 8.49 -27.28
N PHE A 197 17.72 8.73 -26.86
CA PHE A 197 18.25 10.04 -26.51
C PHE A 197 19.30 10.42 -27.55
N LEU A 198 19.06 11.54 -28.23
CA LEU A 198 20.00 12.05 -29.21
C LEU A 198 21.29 12.50 -28.52
N ALA A 199 22.41 12.34 -29.21
CA ALA A 199 23.68 12.87 -28.76
C ALA A 199 23.58 14.40 -28.58
N SER A 200 24.21 14.90 -27.53
CA SER A 200 24.42 16.32 -27.28
C SER A 200 25.91 16.61 -27.23
N ARG A 201 26.29 17.88 -27.05
CA ARG A 201 27.69 18.26 -26.80
C ARG A 201 28.24 17.65 -25.51
N GLU A 202 27.37 17.30 -24.56
CA GLU A 202 27.74 16.85 -23.22
C GLU A 202 27.58 15.34 -23.03
N LYS A 203 26.76 14.67 -23.85
CA LYS A 203 26.50 13.23 -23.74
C LYS A 203 26.38 12.55 -25.10
N PRO A 204 26.94 11.33 -25.27
CA PRO A 204 26.73 10.53 -26.47
C PRO A 204 25.25 10.14 -26.63
N ALA A 205 24.90 9.61 -27.80
CA ALA A 205 23.57 9.02 -27.99
C ALA A 205 23.40 7.83 -27.05
N GLU A 206 22.22 7.72 -26.45
CA GLU A 206 21.88 6.68 -25.47
C GLU A 206 20.53 6.07 -25.83
N ALA A 207 20.30 4.84 -25.38
CA ALA A 207 19.00 4.19 -25.49
C ALA A 207 18.66 3.39 -24.24
N ILE A 208 17.38 3.40 -23.89
CA ILE A 208 16.82 2.57 -22.82
C ILE A 208 15.75 1.66 -23.42
N THR A 209 15.82 0.38 -23.11
CA THR A 209 14.76 -0.59 -23.38
C THR A 209 14.01 -0.91 -22.09
N LEU A 210 12.74 -0.54 -22.02
CA LEU A 210 11.86 -0.83 -20.91
C LEU A 210 10.87 -1.94 -21.31
N THR A 211 10.92 -3.08 -20.60
CA THR A 211 10.01 -4.21 -20.83
C THR A 211 8.97 -4.30 -19.72
N PHE A 212 7.69 -4.40 -20.07
CA PHE A 212 6.59 -4.64 -19.14
C PHE A 212 6.20 -6.12 -19.13
N GLN A 213 6.30 -6.76 -17.97
CA GLN A 213 5.90 -8.15 -17.82
C GLN A 213 4.40 -8.27 -17.56
N GLU A 214 3.79 -9.32 -18.11
CA GLU A 214 2.41 -9.69 -17.81
C GLU A 214 2.22 -10.01 -16.32
N GLN A 215 1.17 -9.43 -15.73
CA GLN A 215 0.89 -9.53 -14.31
C GLN A 215 -0.16 -10.62 -14.05
N GLN A 216 0.31 -11.83 -13.76
CA GLN A 216 -0.57 -12.98 -13.49
C GLN A 216 -1.60 -12.69 -12.38
N SER A 217 -1.25 -11.89 -11.37
CA SER A 217 -2.15 -11.49 -10.29
C SER A 217 -3.37 -10.68 -10.78
N VAL A 218 -3.19 -9.84 -11.81
CA VAL A 218 -4.30 -9.09 -12.42
C VAL A 218 -5.21 -10.07 -13.17
N ASN A 219 -4.62 -10.87 -14.07
CA ASN A 219 -5.35 -11.84 -14.89
C ASN A 219 -6.11 -12.89 -14.06
N ALA A 220 -5.61 -13.20 -12.86
CA ALA A 220 -6.28 -14.10 -11.93
C ALA A 220 -7.51 -13.50 -11.22
N ASN A 221 -7.70 -12.18 -11.21
CA ASN A 221 -8.74 -11.50 -10.41
C ASN A 221 -9.69 -10.61 -11.18
N THR A 222 -9.38 -10.27 -12.44
CA THR A 222 -10.25 -9.47 -13.29
C THR A 222 -10.74 -10.28 -14.47
N SER A 223 -11.96 -10.04 -14.92
CA SER A 223 -12.53 -10.75 -16.07
C SER A 223 -11.76 -10.45 -17.36
N TYR A 224 -11.42 -9.17 -17.56
CA TYR A 224 -10.58 -8.66 -18.65
C TYR A 224 -9.88 -7.37 -18.22
N CYS A 225 -8.55 -7.36 -18.22
CA CYS A 225 -7.74 -6.20 -17.84
C CYS A 225 -6.35 -6.28 -18.52
N PRO A 226 -6.27 -6.03 -19.84
CA PRO A 226 -5.03 -6.13 -20.61
C PRO A 226 -3.96 -5.17 -20.10
N LEU A 227 -2.71 -5.67 -20.00
CA LEU A 227 -1.58 -4.93 -19.45
C LEU A 227 -1.43 -3.52 -20.06
N LEU A 228 -1.36 -3.45 -21.39
CA LEU A 228 -0.97 -2.22 -22.11
C LEU A 228 -2.08 -1.16 -22.16
N GLN A 229 -3.35 -1.56 -22.02
CA GLN A 229 -4.50 -0.66 -22.21
C GLN A 229 -5.18 -0.28 -20.89
N GLU A 230 -5.12 -1.18 -19.90
CA GLU A 230 -5.79 -1.03 -18.61
C GLU A 230 -4.79 -0.91 -17.46
N VAL A 231 -3.81 -1.80 -17.37
CA VAL A 231 -2.94 -1.85 -16.19
C VAL A 231 -1.95 -0.68 -16.17
N LEU A 232 -1.17 -0.49 -17.24
CA LEU A 232 -0.16 0.57 -17.25
C LEU A 232 -0.77 1.98 -17.11
N PRO A 233 -1.88 2.33 -17.81
CA PRO A 233 -2.51 3.65 -17.65
C PRO A 233 -3.18 3.88 -16.30
N ARG A 234 -3.28 2.88 -15.42
CA ARG A 234 -3.76 3.03 -14.03
C ARG A 234 -2.63 3.30 -13.03
N THR A 235 -1.38 3.23 -13.47
CA THR A 235 -0.22 3.66 -12.69
C THR A 235 0.06 5.14 -12.92
N HIS A 236 0.36 5.85 -11.84
CA HIS A 236 0.62 7.28 -11.86
C HIS A 236 1.84 7.59 -12.76
N PRO A 237 1.76 8.62 -13.63
CA PRO A 237 2.83 8.95 -14.60
C PRO A 237 4.18 9.19 -13.94
N LEU A 238 4.20 9.74 -12.72
CA LEU A 238 5.43 9.98 -11.97
C LEU A 238 6.19 8.69 -11.62
N CYS A 239 5.54 7.53 -11.51
CA CYS A 239 6.25 6.25 -11.30
C CYS A 239 7.18 5.96 -12.49
N TYR A 240 6.66 6.10 -13.71
CA TYR A 240 7.43 5.89 -14.93
C TYR A 240 8.47 6.99 -15.15
N LEU A 241 8.09 8.25 -14.89
CA LEU A 241 9.02 9.38 -15.01
C LEU A 241 10.22 9.21 -14.07
N ALA A 242 9.99 8.91 -12.79
CA ALA A 242 11.05 8.69 -11.81
C ALA A 242 11.96 7.53 -12.22
N LEU A 243 11.38 6.38 -12.58
CA LEU A 243 12.16 5.21 -13.01
C LEU A 243 13.03 5.52 -14.22
N ILE A 244 12.46 6.06 -15.30
CA ILE A 244 13.20 6.28 -16.56
C ILE A 244 14.28 7.36 -16.38
N THR A 245 13.96 8.44 -15.65
CA THR A 245 14.91 9.54 -15.38
C THR A 245 16.12 9.03 -14.62
N GLU A 246 15.90 8.35 -13.49
CA GLU A 246 17.01 7.89 -12.67
C GLU A 246 17.73 6.69 -13.26
N ALA A 247 17.05 5.85 -14.05
CA ALA A 247 17.70 4.80 -14.81
C ALA A 247 18.69 5.38 -15.82
N ARG A 248 18.29 6.39 -16.60
CA ARG A 248 19.21 7.08 -17.52
C ARG A 248 20.40 7.69 -16.78
N ALA A 249 20.13 8.39 -15.68
CA ALA A 249 21.19 9.01 -14.87
C ALA A 249 22.13 7.98 -14.21
N ALA A 250 21.66 6.76 -13.95
CA ALA A 250 22.46 5.64 -13.46
C ALA A 250 23.18 4.87 -14.58
N GLY A 251 23.03 5.25 -15.86
CA GLY A 251 23.63 4.56 -17.00
C GLY A 251 22.97 3.21 -17.33
N ILE A 252 21.73 3.01 -16.89
CA ILE A 252 20.96 1.80 -17.17
C ILE A 252 20.40 1.89 -18.58
N THR A 253 20.60 0.83 -19.36
CA THR A 253 20.18 0.67 -20.76
C THR A 253 19.03 -0.33 -20.93
N LYS A 254 18.80 -1.24 -19.97
CA LYS A 254 17.59 -2.09 -19.97
C LYS A 254 16.98 -2.22 -18.58
N LEU A 255 15.64 -2.30 -18.56
CA LEU A 255 14.81 -2.39 -17.36
C LEU A 255 13.68 -3.39 -17.60
N ARG A 256 13.28 -4.15 -16.58
CA ARG A 256 12.04 -4.94 -16.60
C ARG A 256 11.13 -4.56 -15.45
N VAL A 257 9.96 -4.02 -15.79
CA VAL A 257 8.87 -3.75 -14.84
C VAL A 257 8.02 -5.01 -14.71
N THR A 258 7.92 -5.54 -13.50
CA THR A 258 7.19 -6.78 -13.21
C THR A 258 5.81 -6.55 -12.64
N SER A 259 5.56 -5.37 -12.07
CA SER A 259 4.30 -5.02 -11.46
C SER A 259 4.08 -3.52 -11.54
N ALA A 260 2.83 -3.13 -11.69
CA ALA A 260 2.38 -1.75 -11.78
C ALA A 260 1.08 -1.65 -10.96
N TRP A 261 0.02 -1.03 -11.48
CA TRP A 261 -1.29 -1.15 -10.88
C TRP A 261 -1.74 -2.62 -10.84
N ARG A 262 -2.31 -3.07 -9.71
CA ARG A 262 -2.93 -4.39 -9.61
C ARG A 262 -4.13 -4.38 -8.66
N PRO A 263 -5.22 -5.10 -8.99
CA PRO A 263 -6.38 -5.22 -8.14
C PRO A 263 -6.19 -6.34 -7.12
N SER A 264 -6.86 -6.23 -5.98
CA SER A 264 -6.99 -7.26 -4.93
C SER A 264 -5.71 -7.79 -4.28
N PHE A 265 -4.53 -7.68 -4.89
CA PHE A 265 -3.26 -8.19 -4.36
C PHE A 265 -2.24 -7.08 -4.15
N GLY A 266 -1.34 -7.32 -3.20
CA GLY A 266 -0.33 -6.35 -2.82
C GLY A 266 -0.85 -5.25 -1.89
N SER A 267 0.06 -4.32 -1.59
CA SER A 267 -0.17 -3.14 -0.77
C SER A 267 -1.18 -2.19 -1.42
N ILE A 268 -1.75 -1.29 -0.61
CA ILE A 268 -2.67 -0.27 -1.10
C ILE A 268 -2.03 0.63 -2.17
N VAL A 269 -0.71 0.83 -2.14
CA VAL A 269 -0.01 1.67 -3.12
C VAL A 269 -0.14 1.13 -4.54
N HIS A 270 -0.06 -0.19 -4.77
CA HIS A 270 -0.32 -0.75 -6.10
C HIS A 270 -1.77 -0.65 -6.51
N ARG A 271 -2.70 -0.91 -5.57
CA ARG A 271 -4.14 -0.82 -5.85
C ARG A 271 -4.53 0.61 -6.21
N ALA A 272 -3.91 1.60 -5.58
CA ALA A 272 -4.09 3.03 -5.86
C ALA A 272 -3.32 3.53 -7.09
N GLY A 273 -2.48 2.68 -7.71
CA GLY A 273 -1.68 3.06 -8.89
C GLY A 273 -0.43 3.87 -8.57
N LEU A 274 0.06 3.85 -7.32
CA LEU A 274 1.20 4.65 -6.85
C LEU A 274 2.49 3.84 -6.74
N GLY A 275 2.42 2.51 -6.93
CA GLY A 275 3.55 1.58 -6.80
C GLY A 275 3.99 0.97 -8.15
N LEU A 276 5.29 0.73 -8.28
CA LEU A 276 5.93 0.11 -9.45
C LEU A 276 7.02 -0.86 -8.99
N ASP A 277 7.06 -2.08 -9.54
CA ASP A 277 8.09 -3.09 -9.22
C ASP A 277 9.00 -3.35 -10.42
N VAL A 278 10.31 -3.43 -10.16
CA VAL A 278 11.37 -3.70 -11.15
C VAL A 278 12.24 -4.85 -10.64
N ASP A 279 12.45 -5.88 -11.45
CA ASP A 279 13.24 -7.05 -11.04
C ASP A 279 14.55 -7.24 -11.83
N TYR A 280 14.78 -6.42 -12.85
CA TYR A 280 15.95 -6.53 -13.71
C TYR A 280 16.40 -5.16 -14.20
N ILE A 281 17.71 -4.92 -14.10
CA ILE A 281 18.39 -3.73 -14.63
C ILE A 281 19.71 -4.13 -15.31
N GLU A 282 20.07 -3.45 -16.39
CA GLU A 282 21.30 -3.67 -17.14
C GLU A 282 21.93 -2.35 -17.57
N SER A 283 23.25 -2.26 -17.52
CA SER A 283 24.09 -1.20 -18.08
C SER A 283 25.14 -1.81 -19.02
N ALA A 284 25.97 -0.99 -19.64
CA ALA A 284 27.03 -1.47 -20.53
C ALA A 284 28.02 -2.47 -19.87
N GLY A 285 28.23 -2.37 -18.54
CA GLY A 285 29.21 -3.17 -17.80
C GLY A 285 28.62 -4.14 -16.77
N ALA A 286 27.30 -4.14 -16.57
CA ALA A 286 26.68 -4.95 -15.51
C ALA A 286 25.24 -5.32 -15.86
N GLN A 287 24.87 -6.57 -15.56
CA GLN A 287 23.51 -7.08 -15.60
C GLN A 287 23.12 -7.53 -14.20
N LEU A 288 21.92 -7.16 -13.76
CA LEU A 288 21.46 -7.46 -12.42
C LEU A 288 19.99 -7.88 -12.43
N THR A 289 19.74 -9.12 -12.02
CA THR A 289 18.44 -9.53 -11.50
C THR A 289 18.36 -9.09 -10.04
N ILE A 290 17.38 -8.27 -9.69
CA ILE A 290 17.19 -7.69 -8.34
C ILE A 290 16.56 -8.75 -7.45
N ALA A 291 17.35 -9.71 -6.94
CA ALA A 291 16.82 -10.74 -6.05
C ALA A 291 17.85 -11.29 -5.07
N ARG A 292 17.41 -11.48 -3.82
CA ARG A 292 18.21 -12.04 -2.71
C ARG A 292 17.47 -13.11 -1.89
N LYS A 293 16.37 -13.66 -2.43
CA LYS A 293 15.57 -14.76 -1.83
C LYS A 293 16.42 -15.89 -1.20
N SER A 294 17.54 -16.23 -1.86
CA SER A 294 18.47 -17.28 -1.45
C SER A 294 19.16 -17.07 -0.10
N ILE A 295 19.13 -15.86 0.50
CA ILE A 295 19.69 -15.62 1.84
C ILE A 295 18.90 -16.38 2.92
N SER A 296 17.60 -16.62 2.68
CA SER A 296 16.68 -17.22 3.65
C SER A 296 16.23 -18.64 3.26
N GLU A 297 16.64 -19.14 2.10
CA GLU A 297 16.30 -20.47 1.61
C GLU A 297 17.44 -21.44 1.95
N GLY A 298 17.21 -22.29 2.95
CA GLY A 298 18.19 -23.28 3.40
C GLY A 298 18.57 -24.26 2.29
N GLY A 299 19.86 -24.58 2.17
CA GLY A 299 20.37 -25.66 1.33
C GLY A 299 20.66 -25.33 -0.15
N GLN A 300 20.34 -24.13 -0.65
CA GLN A 300 20.78 -23.70 -1.99
C GLN A 300 22.18 -23.09 -1.97
N GLN A 301 22.96 -23.35 -3.03
CA GLN A 301 24.24 -22.71 -3.32
C GLN A 301 24.11 -21.17 -3.33
N SER A 302 25.25 -20.48 -3.29
CA SER A 302 25.32 -19.03 -3.50
C SER A 302 24.49 -18.60 -4.73
N SER A 303 23.91 -17.41 -4.68
CA SER A 303 23.30 -16.78 -5.86
C SER A 303 24.19 -15.63 -6.33
N ALA A 304 23.90 -15.07 -7.50
CA ALA A 304 24.65 -13.95 -8.06
C ALA A 304 24.77 -12.75 -7.10
N ASN A 305 23.82 -12.60 -6.16
CA ASN A 305 23.74 -11.46 -5.24
C ASN A 305 23.90 -11.83 -3.77
N VAL A 306 24.19 -13.10 -3.45
CA VAL A 306 24.31 -13.58 -2.07
C VAL A 306 25.44 -14.61 -1.99
N SER A 307 26.56 -14.22 -1.37
CA SER A 307 27.70 -15.09 -1.13
C SER A 307 27.44 -16.12 -0.01
N GLN A 308 28.22 -17.19 0.05
CA GLN A 308 28.12 -18.19 1.11
C GLN A 308 28.50 -17.60 2.48
N ASP A 309 29.54 -16.78 2.53
CA ASP A 309 29.96 -16.05 3.73
C ASP A 309 28.83 -15.15 4.27
N GLU A 310 28.13 -14.44 3.38
CA GLU A 310 27.00 -13.61 3.78
C GLU A 310 25.87 -14.46 4.38
N LYS A 311 25.54 -15.61 3.78
CA LYS A 311 24.54 -16.55 4.35
C LYS A 311 24.92 -16.98 5.76
N GLN A 312 26.18 -17.35 5.98
CA GLN A 312 26.66 -17.76 7.31
C GLN A 312 26.49 -16.64 8.35
N LEU A 313 26.88 -15.40 8.00
CA LEU A 313 26.71 -14.25 8.88
C LEU A 313 25.23 -13.93 9.13
N PHE A 314 24.36 -14.11 8.13
CA PHE A 314 22.92 -13.91 8.27
C PHE A 314 22.30 -14.97 9.20
N ASP A 315 22.66 -16.24 9.04
CA ASP A 315 22.22 -17.34 9.90
C ASP A 315 22.69 -17.12 11.35
N GLU A 316 23.94 -16.70 11.54
CA GLU A 316 24.48 -16.34 12.85
C GLU A 316 23.72 -15.16 13.46
N MET A 317 23.46 -14.09 12.69
CA MET A 317 22.64 -12.97 13.14
C MET A 317 21.26 -13.45 13.59
N LYS A 318 20.55 -14.27 12.80
CA LYS A 318 19.23 -14.81 13.17
C LYS A 318 19.29 -15.63 14.45
N LYS A 319 20.32 -16.48 14.59
CA LYS A 319 20.54 -17.30 15.80
C LYS A 319 20.74 -16.42 17.02
N LYS A 320 21.62 -15.41 16.95
CA LYS A 320 21.89 -14.48 18.06
C LYS A 320 20.69 -13.62 18.42
N GLN A 321 19.90 -13.18 17.44
CA GLN A 321 18.64 -12.49 17.69
C GLN A 321 17.61 -13.38 18.41
N ALA A 322 17.52 -14.66 18.03
CA ALA A 322 16.64 -15.62 18.71
C ALA A 322 17.09 -15.91 20.15
N GLU A 323 18.39 -16.10 20.37
CA GLU A 323 18.99 -16.25 21.72
C GLU A 323 18.68 -15.04 22.60
N PHE A 324 18.91 -13.81 22.10
CA PHE A 324 18.59 -12.59 22.81
C PHE A 324 17.09 -12.49 23.19
N LYS A 325 16.19 -12.82 22.25
CA LYS A 325 14.74 -12.81 22.52
C LYS A 325 14.38 -13.79 23.65
N LEU A 326 14.89 -15.01 23.61
CA LEU A 326 14.65 -16.03 24.65
C LEU A 326 15.16 -15.58 26.02
N LYS A 327 16.38 -15.02 26.08
CA LYS A 327 16.96 -14.49 27.32
C LYS A 327 16.13 -13.32 27.86
N LYS A 328 15.65 -12.42 27.00
CA LYS A 328 14.80 -11.28 27.38
C LYS A 328 13.46 -11.76 27.96
N GLU A 329 12.82 -12.75 27.35
CA GLU A 329 11.59 -13.35 27.86
C GLU A 329 11.82 -14.06 29.20
N HIS A 330 12.95 -14.76 29.36
CA HIS A 330 13.32 -15.37 30.64
C HIS A 330 13.51 -14.33 31.74
N ALA A 331 14.27 -13.26 31.49
CA ALA A 331 14.45 -12.17 32.45
C ALA A 331 13.12 -11.49 32.82
N ALA A 332 12.21 -11.28 31.87
CA ALA A 332 10.89 -10.72 32.16
C ALA A 332 10.04 -11.64 33.07
N ARG A 333 10.10 -12.95 32.86
CA ARG A 333 9.45 -13.94 33.75
C ARG A 333 10.06 -13.93 35.14
N CYS A 334 11.38 -13.83 35.22
CA CYS A 334 12.13 -13.69 36.46
C CYS A 334 11.67 -12.47 37.28
N VAL A 335 11.63 -11.27 36.67
CA VAL A 335 11.13 -10.04 37.31
C VAL A 335 9.69 -10.21 37.82
N THR A 336 8.83 -10.85 37.02
CA THR A 336 7.44 -11.13 37.41
C THR A 336 7.39 -12.05 38.63
N ALA A 337 8.23 -13.08 38.69
CA ALA A 337 8.29 -13.99 39.84
C ALA A 337 8.77 -13.27 41.12
N THR A 338 9.78 -12.41 41.03
CA THR A 338 10.28 -11.64 42.20
C THR A 338 9.21 -10.70 42.75
N ALA A 339 8.37 -10.13 41.89
CA ALA A 339 7.26 -9.29 42.32
C ALA A 339 6.21 -10.06 43.16
N HIS A 340 6.05 -11.37 42.92
CA HIS A 340 5.15 -12.24 43.70
C HIS A 340 5.81 -12.79 44.98
N SER A 341 7.14 -12.79 45.06
CA SER A 341 7.93 -13.30 46.19
C SER A 341 9.09 -12.35 46.56
N PRO A 342 8.82 -11.13 47.05
CA PRO A 342 9.82 -10.06 47.20
C PRO A 342 10.90 -10.30 48.28
N GLY A 343 10.83 -11.40 49.03
CA GLY A 343 11.81 -11.78 50.05
C GLY A 343 12.70 -12.97 49.69
N ASP A 344 12.53 -13.57 48.51
CA ASP A 344 13.33 -14.73 48.08
C ASP A 344 14.68 -14.27 47.49
N ALA A 345 15.73 -14.33 48.32
CA ALA A 345 17.09 -13.95 47.92
C ALA A 345 17.65 -14.82 46.78
N SER A 346 17.28 -16.11 46.71
CA SER A 346 17.69 -17.00 45.62
C SER A 346 17.05 -16.59 44.30
N LEU A 347 15.79 -16.15 44.36
CA LEU A 347 15.09 -15.62 43.20
C LEU A 347 15.69 -14.30 42.74
N ALA A 348 16.03 -13.39 43.66
CA ALA A 348 16.69 -12.12 43.33
C ALA A 348 18.04 -12.33 42.62
N GLU A 349 18.87 -13.25 43.11
CA GLU A 349 20.16 -13.60 42.49
C GLU A 349 19.98 -14.16 41.06
N LYS A 350 19.03 -15.08 40.88
CA LYS A 350 18.68 -15.63 39.55
C LYS A 350 18.21 -14.54 38.58
N CYS A 351 17.48 -13.55 39.08
CA CYS A 351 17.01 -12.42 38.26
C CYS A 351 18.16 -11.50 37.83
N SER A 352 19.12 -11.26 38.73
CA SER A 352 20.34 -10.51 38.40
C SER A 352 21.15 -11.22 37.32
N ALA A 353 21.40 -12.53 37.48
CA ALA A 353 22.10 -13.33 36.48
C ALA A 353 21.37 -13.33 35.13
N ALA A 354 20.04 -13.45 35.12
CA ALA A 354 19.25 -13.37 33.89
C ALA A 354 19.36 -11.99 33.20
N ALA A 355 19.49 -10.89 33.97
CA ALA A 355 19.70 -9.57 33.41
C ALA A 355 21.09 -9.42 32.75
N ASP A 356 22.13 -9.98 33.37
CA ASP A 356 23.48 -10.01 32.80
C ASP A 356 23.53 -10.83 31.51
N GLU A 357 22.87 -11.98 31.48
CA GLU A 357 22.74 -12.81 30.27
C GLU A 357 22.01 -12.06 29.14
N VAL A 358 21.00 -11.25 29.46
CA VAL A 358 20.30 -10.41 28.46
C VAL A 358 21.24 -9.38 27.86
N LYS A 359 22.09 -8.74 28.69
CA LYS A 359 23.07 -7.76 28.22
C LYS A 359 24.10 -8.41 27.27
N LEU A 360 24.69 -9.53 27.68
CA LEU A 360 25.64 -10.27 26.85
C LEU A 360 25.01 -10.75 25.53
N ALA A 361 23.77 -11.25 25.59
CA ALA A 361 23.06 -11.68 24.39
C ALA A 361 22.70 -10.50 23.47
N ALA A 362 22.40 -9.32 24.03
CA ALA A 362 22.16 -8.10 23.25
C ALA A 362 23.41 -7.64 22.51
N GLU A 363 24.57 -7.62 23.19
CA GLU A 363 25.87 -7.27 22.61
C GLU A 363 26.23 -8.24 21.48
N ALA A 364 26.15 -9.55 21.72
CA ALA A 364 26.42 -10.56 20.69
C ALA A 364 25.47 -10.47 19.49
N ALA A 365 24.18 -10.17 19.71
CA ALA A 365 23.22 -9.96 18.63
C ALA A 365 23.52 -8.69 17.80
N ALA A 366 23.98 -7.62 18.46
CA ALA A 366 24.38 -6.38 17.78
C ALA A 366 25.66 -6.58 16.95
N GLU A 367 26.65 -7.28 17.48
CA GLU A 367 27.89 -7.64 16.78
C GLU A 367 27.61 -8.49 15.54
N ALA A 368 26.83 -9.57 15.68
CA ALA A 368 26.45 -10.43 14.55
C ALA A 368 25.68 -9.66 13.47
N LYS A 369 24.75 -8.78 13.88
CA LYS A 369 24.02 -7.90 12.94
C LYS A 369 24.96 -6.94 12.21
N ASN A 370 25.92 -6.34 12.90
CA ASN A 370 26.89 -5.43 12.30
C ASN A 370 27.83 -6.16 11.33
N ALA A 371 28.28 -7.37 11.68
CA ALA A 371 29.11 -8.20 10.81
C ALA A 371 28.39 -8.55 9.51
N TRP A 372 27.15 -9.04 9.59
CA TRP A 372 26.31 -9.29 8.42
C TRP A 372 26.08 -8.01 7.60
N LYS A 373 25.66 -6.90 8.24
CA LYS A 373 25.40 -5.62 7.55
C LYS A 373 26.62 -5.13 6.78
N LYS A 374 27.82 -5.24 7.37
CA LYS A 374 29.08 -4.85 6.72
C LYS A 374 29.36 -5.69 5.47
N LYS A 375 29.14 -7.01 5.55
CA LYS A 375 29.29 -7.92 4.40
C LYS A 375 28.29 -7.59 3.29
N MET A 376 27.01 -7.45 3.64
CA MET A 376 25.94 -7.07 2.71
C MET A 376 26.27 -5.73 2.01
N GLN A 377 26.73 -4.72 2.75
CA GLN A 377 27.11 -3.41 2.21
C GLN A 377 28.30 -3.50 1.23
N ALA A 378 29.29 -4.33 1.54
CA ALA A 378 30.45 -4.52 0.66
C ALA A 378 30.08 -5.25 -0.65
N GLU A 379 28.99 -6.02 -0.65
CA GLU A 379 28.49 -6.78 -1.79
C GLU A 379 27.25 -6.14 -2.46
N ASP A 380 26.86 -4.92 -2.05
CA ASP A 380 25.76 -4.18 -2.68
C ASP A 380 26.13 -3.79 -4.12
N PRO A 381 25.40 -4.25 -5.15
CA PRO A 381 25.74 -3.97 -6.54
C PRO A 381 25.76 -2.47 -6.82
N ALA A 382 26.88 -1.96 -7.34
CA ALA A 382 27.06 -0.54 -7.62
C ALA A 382 25.95 0.05 -8.50
N LEU A 383 25.45 -0.71 -9.48
CA LEU A 383 24.35 -0.29 -10.35
C LEU A 383 23.03 -0.11 -9.57
N MET A 384 22.72 -1.01 -8.64
CA MET A 384 21.54 -0.93 -7.78
C MET A 384 21.65 0.25 -6.80
N ASN A 385 22.80 0.39 -6.16
CA ASN A 385 23.08 1.50 -5.25
C ASN A 385 22.96 2.86 -5.95
N SER A 386 23.51 2.99 -7.17
CA SER A 386 23.40 4.20 -7.99
C SER A 386 21.93 4.56 -8.27
N LEU A 387 21.12 3.59 -8.71
CA LEU A 387 19.69 3.80 -8.96
C LEU A 387 18.94 4.18 -7.66
N ARG A 388 19.16 3.43 -6.58
CA ARG A 388 18.51 3.65 -5.26
C ARG A 388 18.81 5.04 -4.71
N SER A 389 20.07 5.45 -4.71
CA SER A 389 20.53 6.75 -4.19
C SER A 389 19.97 7.93 -4.98
N ARG A 390 19.72 7.73 -6.29
CA ARG A 390 19.11 8.75 -7.14
C ARG A 390 17.61 8.85 -6.92
N LEU A 391 16.92 7.71 -6.81
CA LEU A 391 15.49 7.68 -6.49
C LEU A 391 15.21 8.29 -5.11
N SER A 392 16.08 8.09 -4.12
CA SER A 392 15.82 8.56 -2.74
C SER A 392 15.84 10.07 -2.57
N ILE A 393 16.58 10.79 -3.43
CA ILE A 393 16.63 12.27 -3.37
C ILE A 393 15.48 12.93 -4.14
N ARG A 394 14.69 12.16 -4.88
CA ARG A 394 13.57 12.70 -5.65
C ARG A 394 12.42 13.12 -4.72
N PRO A 395 11.87 14.34 -4.86
CA PRO A 395 10.79 14.81 -3.99
C PRO A 395 9.44 14.12 -4.25
N ASP A 396 9.26 13.52 -5.42
CA ASP A 396 8.06 12.79 -5.84
C ASP A 396 8.11 11.29 -5.51
N VAL A 397 9.25 10.76 -5.04
CA VAL A 397 9.36 9.39 -4.55
C VAL A 397 9.18 9.40 -3.03
N HIS A 398 8.33 8.52 -2.51
CA HIS A 398 8.05 8.39 -1.07
C HIS A 398 8.70 7.16 -0.45
N GLN A 399 8.70 6.02 -1.13
CA GLN A 399 9.23 4.75 -0.60
C GLN A 399 10.06 4.03 -1.63
N ILE A 400 11.15 3.41 -1.18
CA ILE A 400 12.02 2.56 -1.97
C ILE A 400 12.30 1.30 -1.17
N LEU A 401 11.74 0.17 -1.60
CA LEU A 401 11.90 -1.12 -0.91
C LEU A 401 12.57 -2.10 -1.85
N ASP A 402 13.69 -2.69 -1.46
CA ASP A 402 14.43 -3.62 -2.31
C ASP A 402 15.08 -4.75 -1.48
N PRO A 403 15.73 -5.74 -2.12
CA PRO A 403 16.28 -6.89 -1.41
C PRO A 403 17.47 -6.60 -0.49
N TRP A 404 18.03 -5.38 -0.53
CA TRP A 404 19.10 -4.93 0.34
C TRP A 404 18.59 -3.94 1.40
N TYR A 405 17.67 -3.05 1.05
CA TYR A 405 17.22 -1.97 1.93
C TYR A 405 15.72 -1.69 1.88
N MET A 406 15.20 -1.20 3.00
CA MET A 406 13.82 -0.77 3.20
C MET A 406 13.81 0.71 3.58
N ASP A 407 13.38 1.56 2.65
CA ASP A 407 13.13 2.98 2.90
C ASP A 407 11.63 3.26 2.79
N PHE A 408 10.97 3.41 3.93
CA PHE A 408 9.54 3.68 4.02
C PHE A 408 9.19 5.16 3.88
N ASN A 409 10.18 6.06 3.92
CA ASN A 409 9.98 7.48 3.78
C ASN A 409 11.28 8.19 3.39
N THR A 410 11.56 8.24 2.08
CA THR A 410 12.77 8.87 1.53
C THR A 410 12.93 10.35 1.90
N GLN A 411 11.87 11.00 2.41
CA GLN A 411 11.83 12.42 2.76
C GLN A 411 12.15 12.70 4.23
N ASP A 412 12.24 11.68 5.10
CA ASP A 412 12.52 11.90 6.54
C ASP A 412 14.02 12.04 6.87
N LYS A 413 14.89 11.93 5.84
CA LYS A 413 16.35 11.99 5.93
C LYS A 413 16.98 10.89 6.79
N ARG A 414 16.21 9.87 7.19
CA ARG A 414 16.75 8.71 7.88
C ARG A 414 17.34 7.76 6.84
N PRO A 415 18.51 7.16 7.12
CA PRO A 415 19.04 6.12 6.26
C PRO A 415 18.06 4.94 6.18
N ALA A 416 17.96 4.34 5.00
CA ALA A 416 17.20 3.11 4.80
C ALA A 416 17.71 1.99 5.72
N ASP A 417 16.78 1.19 6.25
CA ASP A 417 17.12 0.04 7.08
C ASP A 417 17.52 -1.16 6.20
N PRO A 418 18.51 -1.98 6.60
CA PRO A 418 18.78 -3.23 5.88
C PRO A 418 17.55 -4.14 5.84
N ASN A 419 17.31 -4.78 4.69
CA ASN A 419 16.27 -5.79 4.56
C ASN A 419 16.74 -7.09 5.25
N GLU A 420 16.21 -7.37 6.44
CA GLU A 420 16.54 -8.54 7.26
C GLU A 420 15.65 -9.77 6.94
N HIS A 421 14.89 -9.70 5.83
CA HIS A 421 13.97 -10.73 5.36
C HIS A 421 12.97 -11.17 6.43
N ARG A 422 12.51 -10.22 7.26
CA ARG A 422 11.46 -10.49 8.24
C ARG A 422 10.14 -10.84 7.54
N PRO A 423 9.27 -11.66 8.16
CA PRO A 423 7.94 -11.94 7.62
C PRO A 423 7.15 -10.65 7.32
N GLY A 424 6.32 -10.69 6.29
CA GLY A 424 5.55 -9.53 5.84
C GLY A 424 6.28 -8.74 4.77
N VAL A 425 6.42 -7.43 4.97
CA VAL A 425 6.87 -6.48 3.94
C VAL A 425 8.29 -6.78 3.46
N GLU A 426 9.25 -7.02 4.35
CA GLU A 426 10.65 -7.32 3.97
C GLU A 426 10.75 -8.55 3.06
N LYS A 427 10.13 -9.67 3.46
CA LYS A 427 10.09 -10.89 2.65
C LYS A 427 9.34 -10.69 1.32
N ALA A 428 8.33 -9.82 1.27
CA ALA A 428 7.62 -9.51 0.04
C ALA A 428 8.48 -8.77 -0.99
N HIS A 429 9.49 -8.02 -0.55
CA HIS A 429 10.36 -7.19 -1.41
C HIS A 429 11.79 -7.75 -1.55
N ASN A 430 11.99 -9.05 -1.32
CA ASN A 430 13.30 -9.69 -1.43
C ASN A 430 13.71 -10.11 -2.86
N ASN A 431 12.91 -9.74 -3.85
CA ASN A 431 13.09 -10.15 -5.24
C ASN A 431 12.73 -9.09 -6.29
N HIS A 432 12.62 -7.83 -5.89
CA HIS A 432 12.41 -6.70 -6.78
C HIS A 432 12.68 -5.40 -6.03
N LEU A 433 12.92 -4.32 -6.78
CA LEU A 433 12.84 -2.94 -6.34
C LEU A 433 11.39 -2.48 -6.46
N HIS A 434 10.82 -1.99 -5.37
CA HIS A 434 9.52 -1.34 -5.32
C HIS A 434 9.71 0.16 -5.13
N ILE A 435 9.01 0.94 -5.97
CA ILE A 435 9.03 2.40 -5.96
C ILE A 435 7.60 2.88 -5.70
N THR A 436 7.41 3.67 -4.64
CA THR A 436 6.15 4.37 -4.36
C THR A 436 6.31 5.85 -4.61
N ILE A 437 5.42 6.45 -5.40
CA ILE A 437 5.36 7.91 -5.57
C ILE A 437 4.49 8.58 -4.51
N LYS A 438 4.78 9.85 -4.24
CA LYS A 438 4.03 10.71 -3.33
C LYS A 438 2.88 11.40 -4.06
N GLU A 439 1.64 11.00 -3.80
CA GLU A 439 0.44 11.73 -4.21
C GLU A 439 -0.49 11.91 -3.00
N PRO A 440 -0.33 13.03 -2.25
CA PRO A 440 -1.01 13.25 -0.98
C PRO A 440 -2.53 13.37 -1.12
N ARG A 441 -3.05 13.59 -2.33
CA ARG A 441 -4.49 13.63 -2.61
C ARG A 441 -5.11 12.23 -2.77
N ILE A 442 -4.31 11.17 -2.69
CA ILE A 442 -4.78 9.77 -2.70
C ILE A 442 -4.42 9.06 -1.39
N LEU A 443 -3.13 9.02 -1.00
CA LEU A 443 -2.64 8.37 0.23
C LEU A 443 -1.97 9.31 1.21
#